data_AF-A0A0P8DYA6-F1
#
_entry.id   AF-A0A0P8DYA6-F1
#
_cell.length_a   1.000
_cell.length_b   1.000
_cell.length_c   1.000
_cell.angle_alpha   90.00
_cell.angle_beta   90.00
_cell.angle_gamma   90.00
#
_symmetry.space_group_name_H-M   'P 1'
#
loop_
_entity.id
_entity.type
_entity.pdbx_description
1 polymer ?
#
loop_
_entity_poly.entity_id
_entity_poly.type
_entity_poly.pdbx_seq_one_letter_code
_entity_poly.pdbx_strand_id
1 'polypeptide(L)'
;MSAFDLETGKRFMENFNDLIVVKKLSRRLDAIPAVLVADEESTIQVMDPETYESVTIKRPEFLSVELGNEVNIVKTAKGIYVVPGV
;
A
#
# COMPACT_ATOMS: atom_id res chain seq x y z
N MET A 1 -0.63 -12.89 -15.67
CA MET A 1 0.06 -12.78 -14.36
C MET A 1 -0.94 -12.15 -13.39
N SER A 2 -0.99 -12.51 -12.11
CA SER A 2 -1.90 -11.85 -11.14
C SER A 2 -1.21 -10.65 -10.50
N ALA A 3 -1.93 -9.52 -10.43
CA ALA A 3 -1.46 -8.27 -9.85
C ALA A 3 -2.50 -7.73 -8.86
N PHE A 4 -2.07 -6.82 -7.99
CA PHE A 4 -2.94 -6.08 -7.09
C PHE A 4 -2.87 -4.60 -7.45
N ASP A 5 -4.03 -3.96 -7.57
CA ASP A 5 -4.13 -2.51 -7.60
C ASP A 5 -3.80 -1.99 -6.20
N LEU A 6 -2.77 -1.14 -6.07
CA LEU A 6 -2.35 -0.61 -4.77
C LEU A 6 -3.27 0.50 -4.24
N GLU A 7 -4.07 1.12 -5.10
CA GLU A 7 -5.03 2.15 -4.70
C GLU A 7 -6.31 1.53 -4.11
N THR A 8 -6.74 0.38 -4.64
CA THR A 8 -8.00 -0.27 -4.24
C THR A 8 -7.80 -1.58 -3.49
N GLY A 9 -6.63 -2.21 -3.61
CA GLY A 9 -6.36 -3.56 -3.13
C GLY A 9 -6.95 -4.68 -3.98
N LYS A 10 -7.63 -4.36 -5.09
CA LYS A 10 -8.28 -5.36 -5.93
C LYS A 10 -7.28 -6.17 -6.73
N ARG A 11 -7.53 -7.48 -6.81
CA ARG A 11 -6.74 -8.37 -7.66
C ARG A 11 -7.20 -8.23 -9.12
N PHE A 12 -6.26 -8.07 -10.03
CA PHE A 12 -6.53 -8.08 -11.46
C PHE A 12 -5.59 -9.04 -12.19
N MET A 13 -6.04 -9.53 -13.35
CA MET A 13 -5.24 -10.35 -14.25
C MET A 13 -5.00 -9.55 -15.51
N GLU A 14 -3.73 -9.25 -15.77
CA GLU A 14 -3.34 -8.66 -17.05
C GLU A 14 -2.26 -9.48 -17.74
N ASN A 15 -2.25 -9.33 -19.06
CA ASN A 15 -1.21 -9.85 -19.93
C ASN A 15 -0.11 -8.80 -20.02
N PHE A 16 1.02 -9.04 -19.35
CA PHE A 16 2.13 -8.08 -19.28
C PHE A 16 2.73 -7.74 -20.66
N ASN A 17 2.43 -8.54 -21.70
CA ASN A 17 2.88 -8.28 -23.07
C ASN A 17 2.23 -7.03 -23.70
N ASP A 18 1.10 -6.54 -23.17
CA ASP A 18 0.44 -5.32 -23.65
C ASP A 18 0.87 -4.06 -22.87
N LEU A 19 1.75 -4.20 -21.87
CA LEU A 19 2.24 -3.09 -21.07
C LEU A 19 3.35 -2.33 -21.80
N ILE A 20 2.94 -1.30 -22.55
CA ILE A 20 3.78 -0.57 -23.50
C ILE A 20 5.00 0.13 -22.86
N VAL A 21 4.91 0.63 -21.62
CA VAL A 21 6.07 1.10 -20.82
C VAL A 21 5.70 1.07 -19.33
N VAL A 22 6.36 0.21 -18.54
CA VAL A 22 6.14 0.16 -17.08
C VAL A 22 7.32 0.80 -16.37
N LYS A 23 7.08 1.92 -15.68
CA LYS A 23 8.09 2.49 -14.77
C LYS A 23 7.99 1.76 -13.43
N LYS A 24 9.02 0.99 -13.09
CA LYS A 24 9.13 0.37 -11.77
C LYS A 24 9.23 1.47 -10.70
N LEU A 25 8.25 1.53 -9.80
CA LEU A 25 8.21 2.50 -8.72
C LEU A 25 9.04 2.04 -7.51
N SER A 26 8.92 0.77 -7.13
CA SER A 26 9.63 0.20 -5.98
C SER A 26 9.65 -1.34 -6.01
N ARG A 27 10.34 -1.99 -5.08
CA ARG A 27 10.23 -3.43 -4.79
C ARG A 27 9.51 -3.63 -3.47
N ARG A 28 8.90 -4.80 -3.26
CA ARG A 28 8.38 -5.19 -1.93
C ARG A 28 9.44 -5.15 -0.83
N LEU A 29 10.69 -5.44 -1.17
CA LEU A 29 11.83 -5.39 -0.24
C LEU A 29 12.16 -3.96 0.22
N ASP A 30 11.70 -2.95 -0.52
CA ASP A 30 11.90 -1.54 -0.19
C ASP A 30 10.69 -1.01 0.63
N ALA A 31 9.77 -1.88 1.07
CA ALA A 31 8.66 -1.50 1.92
C ALA A 31 9.14 -1.22 3.35
N ILE A 32 8.54 -0.22 3.98
CA ILE A 32 8.92 0.27 5.30
C ILE A 32 7.74 -0.04 6.25
N PRO A 33 7.98 -0.57 7.46
CA PRO A 33 6.94 -0.74 8.45
C PRO A 33 6.45 0.64 8.94
N ALA A 34 5.14 0.81 8.96
CA ALA A 34 4.45 1.99 9.47
C ALA A 34 3.34 1.56 10.42
N VAL A 35 3.05 2.37 11.45
CA VAL A 35 2.02 2.01 12.44
C VAL A 35 0.65 2.38 11.91
N LEU A 36 -0.30 1.44 11.96
CA LEU A 36 -1.71 1.70 11.68
C LEU A 36 -2.33 2.42 12.87
N VAL A 37 -2.69 3.70 12.69
CA VAL A 37 -3.22 4.54 13.79
C VAL A 37 -4.74 4.64 13.77
N ALA A 38 -5.38 4.51 12.61
CA ALA A 38 -6.84 4.45 12.50
C ALA A 38 -7.28 3.55 11.32
N ASP A 39 -8.42 2.88 11.48
CA ASP A 39 -9.06 2.01 10.50
C ASP A 39 -10.55 2.38 10.43
N GLU A 40 -10.95 2.99 9.32
CA GLU A 40 -12.33 3.39 9.02
C GLU A 40 -12.87 2.52 7.88
N GLU A 41 -14.15 2.65 7.52
CA GLU A 41 -14.74 1.76 6.50
C GLU A 41 -14.04 1.82 5.12
N SER A 42 -13.58 3.00 4.71
CA SER A 42 -13.02 3.24 3.36
C SER A 42 -11.61 3.81 3.35
N THR A 43 -11.11 4.19 4.53
CA THR A 43 -9.89 4.94 4.74
C THR A 43 -9.15 4.39 5.94
N ILE A 44 -7.83 4.47 5.89
CA ILE A 44 -6.96 4.17 7.03
C ILE A 44 -6.02 5.34 7.24
N GLN A 45 -5.50 5.45 8.46
CA GLN A 45 -4.41 6.36 8.77
C GLN A 45 -3.19 5.56 9.17
N VAL A 46 -2.07 5.90 8.55
CA VAL A 46 -0.76 5.32 8.87
C VAL A 46 0.16 6.42 9.37
N MET A 47 0.95 6.12 10.39
CA MET A 47 2.00 7.01 10.87
C MET A 47 3.24 6.85 9.99
N ASP A 48 3.61 7.90 9.29
CA ASP A 48 4.83 7.94 8.50
C ASP A 48 6.05 7.81 9.43
N PRO A 49 6.91 6.78 9.30
CA PRO A 49 8.05 6.57 10.20
C PRO A 49 9.17 7.60 10.02
N GLU A 50 9.19 8.36 8.92
CA GLU A 50 10.22 9.37 8.66
C GLU A 50 9.78 10.76 9.16
N THR A 51 8.51 11.11 9.00
CA THR A 51 7.98 12.44 9.39
C THR A 51 7.18 12.43 10.68
N TYR A 52 6.79 11.25 11.18
CA TYR A 52 5.88 11.05 12.31
C TYR A 52 4.49 11.69 12.13
N GLU A 53 4.12 12.00 10.90
CA GLU A 53 2.81 12.54 10.56
C GLU A 53 1.83 11.38 10.26
N SER A 54 0.57 11.55 10.66
CA SER A 54 -0.49 10.62 10.26
C SER A 54 -1.00 10.97 8.88
N VAL A 55 -0.93 10.01 7.96
CA VAL A 55 -1.35 10.18 6.56
C VAL A 55 -2.59 9.32 6.32
N THR A 56 -3.66 9.95 5.84
CA THR A 56 -4.89 9.27 5.45
C THR A 56 -4.76 8.73 4.02
N ILE A 57 -5.02 7.43 3.86
CA ILE A 57 -4.99 6.74 2.57
C ILE A 57 -6.21 5.84 2.43
N LYS A 58 -6.54 5.41 1.19
CA LYS A 58 -7.62 4.46 0.95
C LYS A 58 -7.32 3.14 1.64
N ARG A 59 -8.36 2.54 2.24
CA ARG A 59 -8.27 1.22 2.86
C ARG A 59 -8.14 0.15 1.76
N PRO A 60 -7.05 -0.62 1.71
CA PRO A 60 -6.94 -1.73 0.79
C PRO A 60 -7.85 -2.88 1.23
N GLU A 61 -8.55 -3.52 0.28
CA GLU A 61 -9.43 -4.67 0.58
C GLU A 61 -8.71 -5.87 1.22
N PHE A 62 -7.39 -5.99 1.04
CA PHE A 62 -6.57 -7.07 1.61
C PHE A 62 -6.07 -6.78 3.03
N LEU A 63 -6.33 -5.60 3.60
CA LEU A 63 -5.85 -5.24 4.92
C LEU A 63 -6.59 -6.05 6.00
N SER A 64 -5.83 -6.76 6.84
CA SER A 64 -6.37 -7.59 7.93
C SER A 64 -5.66 -7.36 9.27
N VAL A 65 -5.05 -6.18 9.44
CA VAL A 65 -4.20 -5.85 10.59
C VAL A 65 -4.99 -5.01 11.60
N GLU A 66 -4.84 -5.28 12.89
CA GLU A 66 -5.52 -4.51 13.95
C GLU A 66 -4.80 -3.17 14.24
N LEU A 67 -5.53 -2.21 14.81
CA LEU A 67 -5.00 -0.90 15.21
C LEU A 67 -3.79 -1.04 16.14
N GLY A 68 -2.80 -0.17 15.95
CA GLY A 68 -1.56 -0.16 16.73
C GLY A 68 -0.49 -1.16 16.25
N ASN A 69 -0.83 -2.06 15.32
CA ASN A 69 0.16 -2.93 14.68
C ASN A 69 0.81 -2.27 13.45
N GLU A 70 1.90 -2.87 13.00
CA GLU A 70 2.64 -2.41 11.83
C GLU A 70 2.04 -2.93 10.51
N VAL A 71 2.01 -2.06 9.51
CA VAL A 71 1.67 -2.35 8.12
C VAL A 71 2.84 -1.96 7.23
N ASN A 72 3.07 -2.73 6.16
CA ASN A 72 4.12 -2.39 5.21
C ASN A 72 3.62 -1.32 4.22
N ILE A 73 4.37 -0.24 4.09
CA ILE A 73 4.06 0.85 3.15
C ILE A 73 5.15 1.03 2.11
N VAL A 74 4.77 1.55 0.95
CA VAL A 74 5.67 2.05 -0.09
C VAL A 74 5.35 3.50 -0.36
N LYS A 75 6.38 4.35 -0.31
CA LYS A 75 6.29 5.76 -0.70
C LYS A 75 6.59 5.90 -2.18
N THR A 76 5.76 6.68 -2.87
CA THR A 76 5.95 7.02 -4.28
C THR A 76 5.76 8.52 -4.46
N ALA A 77 6.14 9.06 -5.62
CA ALA A 77 5.88 10.47 -5.95
C ALA A 77 4.37 10.82 -5.98
N LYS A 78 3.47 9.82 -6.02
CA LYS A 78 2.01 10.01 -5.99
C LYS A 78 1.40 9.91 -4.59
N GLY A 79 2.15 9.43 -3.60
CA GLY A 79 1.66 9.21 -2.25
C GLY A 79 2.15 7.88 -1.64
N ILE A 80 1.53 7.54 -0.50
CA ILE A 80 1.82 6.36 0.30
C ILE A 80 0.79 5.27 0.00
N TYR A 81 1.26 4.04 -0.17
CA TYR A 81 0.41 2.88 -0.42
C TYR A 81 0.78 1.73 0.52
N VAL A 82 -0.22 1.05 1.07
CA VAL A 82 0.00 -0.20 1.81
C VAL A 82 0.27 -1.33 0.83
N VAL A 83 1.19 -2.22 1.19
CA VAL A 83 1.47 -3.44 0.45
C VAL A 83 1.18 -4.68 1.30
N PRO A 84 0.71 -5.79 0.70
CA PRO A 84 0.49 -7.03 1.44
C PRO A 84 1.79 -7.55 2.06
N GLY A 85 1.68 -8.05 3.30
CA GLY A 85 2.73 -8.84 3.93
C GLY A 85 3.06 -10.11 3.13
N VAL A 86 4.21 -10.70 3.44
CA VAL A 86 4.60 -12.06 2.99
C VAL A 86 4.01 -13.09 3.94
#